data_AF-A0A4R2GP32-F1
#
_entry.id   AF-A0A4R2GP32-F1
#
_cell.length_a   1.000
_cell.length_b   1.000
_cell.length_c   1.000
_cell.angle_alpha   90.00
_cell.angle_beta   90.00
_cell.angle_gamma   90.00
#
_symmetry.space_group_name_H-M   'P 1'
#
loop_
_entity.id
_entity.type
_entity.pdbx_description
1 polymer ?
#
loop_
_entity_poly.entity_id
_entity_poly.type
_entity_poly.pdbx_seq_one_letter_code
_entity_poly.pdbx_strand_id
1 'polypeptide(L)'
;MFHHYQQKISEIRIEIRRHNYQKQIYDNCNEALKNERSVFRKAETRLKKYELGASMAKNLTLYQIFLIILEENQHLKNKSRRELLITKLNQMAGSRVIDYLTKRVFMQVLPSGNIRSMEREELKVKKEMEKYLEDRSENTNAQMLIPYTFKIENLKADLEEAVSAYETGENARAELIVLQRVLRDIQYWGTEAGGEMDVSDDVFNHSVQAHMMLCSFKNELGEFSEGRDLNLHLEAITDFKNSFFNNLIADWLEEKKIKLALFYVRKTQNSLEALLQGLKTKMIRIESELSITKMEQNAILGKICQD
;
A
#
# COMPACT_ATOMS: atom_id res chain seq x y z
N MET A 1 36.84 -10.59 18.19
CA MET A 1 35.98 -11.79 18.32
C MET A 1 34.52 -11.42 18.60
N PHE A 2 34.20 -10.66 19.64
CA PHE A 2 32.82 -10.15 19.85
C PHE A 2 32.22 -9.46 18.61
N HIS A 3 32.96 -8.50 18.03
CA HIS A 3 32.54 -7.78 16.82
C HIS A 3 32.28 -8.70 15.62
N HIS A 4 33.01 -9.82 15.51
CA HIS A 4 32.81 -10.81 14.45
C HIS A 4 31.47 -11.55 14.62
N TYR A 5 31.11 -11.95 15.84
CA TYR A 5 29.79 -12.53 16.11
C TYR A 5 28.66 -11.51 15.88
N GLN A 6 28.86 -10.27 16.32
CA GLN A 6 27.90 -9.19 16.10
C GLN A 6 27.66 -8.95 14.60
N GLN A 7 28.72 -8.90 13.81
CA GLN A 7 28.63 -8.74 12.36
C GLN A 7 27.89 -9.91 11.71
N LYS A 8 28.22 -11.16 12.07
CA LYS A 8 27.51 -12.34 11.56
C LYS A 8 26.01 -12.34 11.90
N ILE A 9 25.65 -11.97 13.14
CA ILE A 9 24.24 -11.85 13.53
C ILE A 9 23.54 -10.78 12.70
N SER A 10 24.19 -9.63 12.50
CA SER A 10 23.66 -8.54 11.67
C SER A 10 23.40 -8.99 10.24
N GLU A 11 24.38 -9.62 9.58
CA GLU A 11 24.25 -10.12 8.20
C GLU A 11 23.10 -11.13 8.07
N ILE A 12 23.02 -12.13 8.95
CA ILE A 12 21.96 -13.15 8.90
C ILE A 12 20.59 -12.52 9.17
N ARG A 13 20.49 -11.62 10.15
CA ARG A 13 19.24 -11.01 10.56
C ARG A 13 18.66 -10.06 9.51
N ILE A 14 19.51 -9.30 8.82
CA ILE A 14 19.11 -8.47 7.69
C ILE A 14 18.44 -9.35 6.62
N GLU A 15 19.03 -10.49 6.27
CA GLU A 15 18.46 -11.40 5.27
C GLU A 15 17.15 -12.04 5.74
N ILE A 16 17.04 -12.44 7.01
CA ILE A 16 15.78 -12.96 7.59
C ILE A 16 14.68 -11.89 7.52
N ARG A 17 14.97 -10.65 7.95
CA ARG A 17 14.01 -9.54 7.92
C ARG A 17 13.59 -9.21 6.49
N ARG A 18 14.54 -9.12 5.56
CA ARG A 18 14.26 -8.86 4.14
C ARG A 18 13.36 -9.94 3.54
N HIS A 19 13.64 -11.22 3.82
CA HIS A 19 12.80 -12.32 3.38
C HIS A 19 11.38 -12.21 3.95
N ASN A 20 11.24 -11.95 5.26
CA ASN A 20 9.94 -11.84 5.91
C ASN A 20 9.11 -10.67 5.37
N TYR A 21 9.74 -9.51 5.20
CA TYR A 21 9.10 -8.32 4.65
C TYR A 21 8.63 -8.55 3.21
N GLN A 22 9.49 -9.13 2.34
CA GLN A 22 9.10 -9.46 0.97
C GLN A 22 7.98 -10.48 0.91
N LYS A 23 8.00 -11.48 1.79
CA LYS A 23 6.90 -12.45 1.91
C LYS A 23 5.61 -11.77 2.34
N GLN A 24 5.64 -10.86 3.31
CA GLN A 24 4.48 -10.10 3.74
C GLN A 24 3.89 -9.27 2.59
N ILE A 25 4.73 -8.55 1.83
CA ILE A 25 4.28 -7.79 0.66
C ILE A 25 3.66 -8.74 -0.38
N TYR A 26 4.30 -9.88 -0.64
CA TYR A 26 3.79 -10.89 -1.57
C TYR A 26 2.40 -11.38 -1.14
N ASP A 27 2.24 -11.76 0.13
CA ASP A 27 0.99 -12.28 0.67
C ASP A 27 -0.12 -11.21 0.58
N ASN A 28 0.17 -9.96 0.98
CA ASN A 28 -0.74 -8.81 0.86
C ASN A 28 -1.15 -8.54 -0.60
N CYS A 29 -0.18 -8.50 -1.52
CA CYS A 29 -0.44 -8.29 -2.94
C CYS A 29 -1.27 -9.43 -3.55
N ASN A 30 -0.99 -10.67 -3.17
CA ASN A 30 -1.71 -11.84 -3.65
C ASN A 30 -3.15 -11.88 -3.12
N GLU A 31 -3.37 -11.49 -1.86
CA GLU A 31 -4.71 -11.34 -1.30
C GLU A 31 -5.49 -10.23 -2.03
N ALA A 32 -4.88 -9.06 -2.21
CA ALA A 32 -5.48 -7.97 -2.98
C ALA A 32 -5.84 -8.41 -4.42
N LEU A 33 -4.95 -9.17 -5.08
CA LEU A 33 -5.17 -9.70 -6.42
C LEU A 33 -6.34 -10.69 -6.46
N LYS A 34 -6.45 -11.58 -5.47
CA LYS A 34 -7.58 -12.52 -5.36
C LYS A 34 -8.91 -11.78 -5.16
N ASN A 35 -8.93 -10.77 -4.28
CA ASN A 35 -10.10 -9.97 -4.01
C ASN A 35 -10.54 -9.19 -5.26
N GLU A 36 -9.61 -8.54 -5.96
CA GLU A 36 -9.91 -7.78 -7.18
C GLU A 36 -10.42 -8.70 -8.30
N ARG A 37 -9.81 -9.87 -8.51
CA ARG A 37 -10.29 -10.87 -9.48
C ARG A 37 -11.71 -11.34 -9.16
N SER A 38 -12.06 -11.50 -7.88
CA SER A 38 -13.41 -11.87 -7.46
C SER A 38 -14.42 -10.77 -7.79
N VAL A 39 -14.11 -9.51 -7.47
CA VAL A 39 -14.95 -8.34 -7.79
C VAL A 39 -15.11 -8.19 -9.30
N PHE A 40 -14.02 -8.28 -10.07
CA PHE A 40 -14.02 -8.19 -11.52
C PHE A 40 -14.92 -9.26 -12.17
N ARG A 41 -14.79 -10.52 -11.76
CA ARG A 41 -15.65 -11.62 -12.29
C ARG A 41 -17.13 -11.41 -11.97
N LYS A 42 -17.45 -10.90 -10.78
CA LYS A 42 -18.84 -10.54 -10.41
C LYS A 42 -19.35 -9.41 -11.32
N ALA A 43 -18.53 -8.40 -11.58
CA ALA A 43 -18.88 -7.30 -12.47
C ALA A 43 -19.11 -7.80 -13.91
N GLU A 44 -18.23 -8.64 -14.46
CA GLU A 44 -18.40 -9.24 -15.79
C GLU A 44 -19.68 -10.07 -15.89
N THR A 45 -19.95 -10.92 -14.90
CA THR A 45 -21.16 -11.75 -14.86
C THR A 45 -22.43 -10.90 -14.85
N ARG A 46 -22.41 -9.77 -14.14
CA ARG A 46 -23.53 -8.83 -14.09
C ARG A 46 -23.71 -8.09 -15.41
N LEU A 47 -22.62 -7.60 -16.01
CA LEU A 47 -22.66 -6.86 -17.28
C LEU A 47 -23.07 -7.72 -18.47
N LYS A 48 -22.70 -9.02 -18.47
CA LYS A 48 -23.14 -9.98 -19.50
C LYS A 48 -24.66 -10.09 -19.63
N LYS A 49 -25.42 -9.90 -18.55
CA LYS A 49 -26.89 -9.92 -18.58
C LYS A 49 -27.50 -8.78 -19.39
N TYR A 50 -26.72 -7.74 -19.66
CA TYR A 50 -27.13 -6.54 -20.38
C TYR A 50 -26.29 -6.33 -21.66
N GLU A 51 -25.52 -7.34 -22.08
CA GLU A 51 -24.62 -7.26 -23.26
C GLU A 51 -23.49 -6.20 -23.14
N LEU A 52 -23.28 -5.62 -21.95
CA LEU A 52 -22.31 -4.56 -21.64
C LEU A 52 -20.89 -5.07 -21.32
N GLY A 53 -20.50 -6.22 -21.90
CA GLY A 53 -19.27 -6.94 -21.59
C GLY A 53 -17.96 -6.22 -21.95
N ALA A 54 -16.83 -6.91 -21.80
CA ALA A 54 -15.50 -6.36 -22.07
C ALA A 54 -15.30 -5.91 -23.54
N SER A 55 -16.07 -6.45 -24.48
CA SER A 55 -16.01 -6.11 -25.91
C SER A 55 -16.49 -4.70 -26.22
N MET A 56 -17.42 -4.13 -25.44
CA MET A 56 -18.01 -2.81 -25.70
C MET A 56 -16.99 -1.67 -25.59
N ALA A 57 -15.97 -1.80 -24.74
CA ALA A 57 -15.08 -0.68 -24.40
C ALA A 57 -13.91 -0.46 -25.38
N LYS A 58 -13.72 -1.32 -26.40
CA LYS A 58 -12.44 -1.34 -27.14
C LYS A 58 -12.13 -0.07 -27.95
N ASN A 59 -13.12 0.77 -28.27
CA ASN A 59 -12.94 1.99 -29.07
C ASN A 59 -13.82 3.17 -28.61
N LEU A 60 -14.37 3.11 -27.39
CA LEU A 60 -15.30 4.12 -26.88
C LEU A 60 -14.68 4.89 -25.73
N THR A 61 -14.90 6.20 -25.70
CA THR A 61 -14.61 7.05 -24.53
C THR A 61 -15.52 6.69 -23.37
N LEU A 62 -15.12 7.02 -22.14
CA LEU A 62 -15.96 6.82 -20.97
C LEU A 62 -17.32 7.54 -21.11
N TYR A 63 -17.33 8.75 -21.68
CA TYR A 63 -18.56 9.48 -21.99
C TYR A 63 -19.49 8.68 -22.91
N GLN A 64 -18.97 8.16 -24.03
CA GLN A 64 -19.76 7.35 -24.96
C GLN A 64 -20.30 6.08 -24.30
N ILE A 65 -19.48 5.41 -23.48
CA ILE A 65 -19.92 4.24 -22.71
C ILE A 65 -21.08 4.60 -21.79
N PHE A 66 -21.02 5.74 -21.11
CA PHE A 66 -22.09 6.18 -20.22
C PHE A 66 -23.37 6.48 -20.98
N LEU A 67 -23.28 7.20 -22.11
CA LEU A 67 -24.43 7.49 -22.95
C LEU A 67 -25.12 6.21 -23.43
N ILE A 68 -24.37 5.27 -24.01
CA ILE A 68 -24.91 4.00 -24.50
C ILE A 68 -25.62 3.25 -23.37
N ILE A 69 -25.00 3.15 -22.19
CA ILE A 69 -25.63 2.49 -21.04
C ILE A 69 -26.92 3.20 -20.63
N LEU A 70 -26.95 4.54 -20.64
CA LEU A 70 -28.13 5.31 -20.27
C LEU A 70 -29.26 5.20 -21.32
N GLU A 71 -28.92 5.17 -22.60
CA GLU A 71 -29.85 5.09 -23.73
C GLU A 71 -30.44 3.69 -23.89
N GLU A 72 -29.62 2.64 -23.92
CA GLU A 72 -30.07 1.26 -24.11
C GLU A 72 -30.88 0.74 -22.90
N ASN A 73 -30.68 1.34 -21.72
CA ASN A 73 -31.30 0.89 -20.46
C ASN A 73 -32.32 1.89 -19.91
N GLN A 74 -32.95 2.71 -20.75
CA GLN A 74 -34.00 3.66 -20.35
C GLN A 74 -35.18 3.00 -19.62
N HIS A 75 -35.48 1.74 -19.95
CA HIS A 75 -36.53 0.93 -19.31
C HIS A 75 -36.23 0.60 -17.84
N LEU A 76 -34.97 0.75 -17.39
CA LEU A 76 -34.58 0.50 -16.00
C LEU A 76 -34.81 1.73 -15.12
N LYS A 77 -35.08 1.47 -13.82
CA LYS A 77 -35.12 2.52 -12.78
C LYS A 77 -33.75 3.21 -12.67
N ASN A 78 -33.75 4.51 -12.31
CA ASN A 78 -32.53 5.32 -12.14
C ASN A 78 -31.47 4.63 -11.26
N LYS A 79 -31.90 3.98 -10.16
CA LYS A 79 -30.99 3.23 -9.27
C LYS A 79 -30.27 2.09 -10.01
N SER A 80 -30.98 1.33 -10.83
CA SER A 80 -30.43 0.21 -11.59
C SER A 80 -29.47 0.70 -12.69
N ARG A 81 -29.78 1.81 -13.37
CA ARG A 81 -28.86 2.46 -14.33
C ARG A 81 -27.56 2.92 -13.65
N ARG A 82 -27.67 3.60 -12.51
CA ARG A 82 -26.52 3.99 -11.69
C ARG A 82 -25.64 2.79 -11.32
N GLU A 83 -26.26 1.71 -10.85
CA GLU A 83 -25.54 0.49 -10.50
C GLU A 83 -24.84 -0.15 -11.72
N LEU A 84 -25.43 -0.09 -12.92
CA LEU A 84 -24.78 -0.57 -14.15
C LEU A 84 -23.54 0.25 -14.51
N LEU A 85 -23.63 1.58 -14.46
CA LEU A 85 -22.49 2.48 -14.70
C LEU A 85 -21.35 2.22 -13.70
N ILE A 86 -21.66 2.11 -12.41
CA ILE A 86 -20.67 1.76 -11.36
C ILE A 86 -20.05 0.38 -11.62
N THR A 87 -20.87 -0.60 -12.02
CA THR A 87 -20.38 -1.95 -12.34
C THR A 87 -19.43 -1.91 -13.54
N LYS A 88 -19.74 -1.09 -14.55
CA LYS A 88 -18.90 -0.91 -15.74
C LYS A 88 -17.56 -0.26 -15.40
N LEU A 89 -17.58 0.81 -14.62
CA LEU A 89 -16.36 1.47 -14.13
C LEU A 89 -15.48 0.49 -13.34
N ASN A 90 -16.07 -0.29 -12.43
CA ASN A 90 -15.34 -1.28 -11.65
C ASN A 90 -14.75 -2.40 -12.53
N GLN A 91 -15.45 -2.83 -13.58
CA GLN A 91 -14.92 -3.79 -14.55
C GLN A 91 -13.70 -3.22 -15.29
N MET A 92 -13.82 -2.00 -15.84
CA MET A 92 -12.72 -1.35 -16.56
C MET A 92 -11.51 -1.10 -15.65
N ALA A 93 -11.73 -0.58 -14.44
CA ALA A 93 -10.68 -0.32 -13.47
C ALA A 93 -10.04 -1.64 -13.00
N GLY A 94 -10.87 -2.64 -12.71
CA GLY A 94 -10.43 -3.93 -12.20
C GLY A 94 -9.49 -4.66 -13.13
N SER A 95 -9.70 -4.59 -14.46
CA SER A 95 -8.75 -5.16 -15.43
C SER A 95 -7.34 -4.59 -15.24
N ARG A 96 -7.23 -3.26 -15.15
CA ARG A 96 -5.93 -2.59 -15.00
C ARG A 96 -5.31 -2.88 -13.63
N VAL A 97 -6.11 -2.88 -12.57
CA VAL A 97 -5.65 -3.17 -11.20
C VAL A 97 -5.17 -4.62 -11.10
N ILE A 98 -5.85 -5.57 -11.73
CA ILE A 98 -5.43 -6.98 -11.81
C ILE A 98 -4.09 -7.09 -12.53
N ASP A 99 -3.91 -6.41 -13.66
CA ASP A 99 -2.64 -6.44 -14.40
C ASP A 99 -1.50 -5.86 -13.56
N TYR A 100 -1.76 -4.73 -12.89
CA TYR A 100 -0.82 -4.10 -11.97
C TYR A 100 -0.41 -5.02 -10.81
N LEU A 101 -1.40 -5.58 -10.09
CA LEU A 101 -1.16 -6.48 -8.97
C LEU A 101 -0.49 -7.79 -9.42
N THR A 102 -0.82 -8.30 -10.60
CA THR A 102 -0.15 -9.48 -11.19
C THR A 102 1.33 -9.20 -11.42
N LYS A 103 1.67 -8.03 -11.99
CA LYS A 103 3.07 -7.60 -12.14
C LYS A 103 3.75 -7.43 -10.79
N ARG A 104 3.08 -6.83 -9.79
CA ARG A 104 3.65 -6.68 -8.43
C ARG A 104 3.96 -8.03 -7.78
N VAL A 105 3.02 -8.98 -7.82
CA VAL A 105 3.22 -10.34 -7.30
C VAL A 105 4.39 -11.03 -8.00
N PHE A 106 4.50 -10.88 -9.32
CA PHE A 106 5.62 -11.46 -10.08
C PHE A 106 6.97 -10.82 -9.74
N MET A 107 7.02 -9.52 -9.46
CA MET A 107 8.24 -8.81 -9.07
C MET A 107 8.71 -9.12 -7.65
N GLN A 108 7.85 -9.67 -6.79
CA GLN A 108 8.26 -10.15 -5.46
C GLN A 108 9.03 -11.47 -5.63
N VAL A 109 10.33 -11.37 -5.92
CA VAL A 109 11.24 -12.51 -5.86
C VAL A 109 11.43 -12.85 -4.38
N LEU A 110 10.83 -13.95 -3.92
CA LEU A 110 11.16 -14.49 -2.61
C LEU A 110 12.65 -14.86 -2.63
N PRO A 111 13.46 -14.40 -1.65
CA PRO A 111 14.88 -14.69 -1.62
C PRO A 111 15.10 -16.19 -1.69
N SER A 112 16.00 -16.63 -2.57
CA SER A 112 16.38 -18.03 -2.67
C SER A 112 17.16 -18.44 -1.42
N GLY A 113 16.45 -18.93 -0.41
CA GLY A 113 17.04 -19.31 0.86
C GLY A 113 16.03 -20.02 1.74
N ASN A 114 16.47 -21.08 2.41
CA ASN A 114 15.63 -21.72 3.42
C ASN A 114 15.69 -20.86 4.68
N ILE A 115 14.64 -20.07 4.96
CA ILE A 115 14.57 -19.23 6.16
C ILE A 115 14.84 -20.02 7.44
N ARG A 116 14.37 -21.28 7.52
CA ARG A 116 14.62 -22.15 8.68
C ARG A 116 16.10 -22.49 8.84
N SER A 117 16.85 -22.51 7.74
CA SER A 117 18.32 -22.68 7.79
C SER A 117 18.99 -21.43 8.35
N MET A 118 18.57 -20.24 7.90
CA MET A 118 19.10 -18.96 8.38
C MET A 118 18.80 -18.76 9.87
N GLU A 119 17.57 -19.06 10.32
CA GLU A 119 17.20 -19.01 11.74
C GLU A 119 18.03 -19.97 12.61
N ARG A 120 18.33 -21.18 12.09
CA ARG A 120 19.22 -22.12 12.79
C ARG A 120 20.65 -21.60 12.86
N GLU A 121 21.13 -20.95 11.81
CA GLU A 121 22.45 -20.34 11.79
C GLU A 121 22.54 -19.16 12.76
N GLU A 122 21.55 -18.26 12.77
CA GLU A 122 21.43 -17.15 13.73
C GLU A 122 21.49 -17.67 15.17
N LEU A 123 20.72 -18.73 15.47
CA LEU A 123 20.72 -19.36 16.79
C LEU A 123 22.07 -19.99 17.15
N LYS A 124 22.77 -20.57 16.17
CA LYS A 124 24.11 -21.13 16.37
C LYS A 124 25.11 -20.04 16.71
N VAL A 125 25.15 -18.97 15.92
CA VAL A 125 26.05 -17.83 16.13
C VAL A 125 25.75 -17.15 17.48
N LYS A 126 24.47 -17.03 17.85
CA LYS A 126 24.06 -16.53 19.17
C LYS A 126 24.66 -17.37 20.30
N LYS A 127 24.57 -18.71 20.24
CA LYS A 127 25.15 -19.60 21.25
C LYS A 127 26.67 -19.54 21.32
N GLU A 128 27.33 -19.37 20.17
CA GLU A 128 28.78 -19.18 20.11
C GLU A 128 29.20 -17.85 20.77
N MET A 129 28.40 -16.80 20.57
CA MET A 129 28.57 -15.50 21.20
C MET A 129 28.32 -15.55 22.71
N GLU A 130 27.29 -16.27 23.17
CA GLU A 130 27.01 -16.52 24.59
C GLU A 130 28.21 -17.17 25.27
N LYS A 131 28.71 -18.29 24.72
CA LYS A 131 29.90 -18.98 25.25
C LYS A 131 31.13 -18.08 25.27
N TYR A 132 31.38 -17.33 24.20
CA TYR A 132 32.52 -16.42 24.14
C TYR A 132 32.49 -15.35 25.24
N LEU A 133 31.30 -14.87 25.61
CA LEU A 133 31.12 -13.90 26.68
C LEU A 133 31.26 -14.56 28.06
N GLU A 134 30.67 -15.74 28.26
CA GLU A 134 30.82 -16.53 29.50
C GLU A 134 32.28 -16.86 29.82
N ASP A 135 33.06 -17.24 28.81
CA ASP A 135 34.47 -17.63 28.98
C ASP A 135 35.41 -16.45 29.32
N ARG A 136 34.96 -15.20 29.15
CA ARG A 136 35.84 -14.01 29.20
C ARG A 136 35.37 -12.87 30.08
N SER A 137 34.15 -12.90 30.62
CA SER A 137 33.68 -11.84 31.50
C SER A 137 33.18 -12.41 32.82
N GLU A 138 33.80 -11.99 33.93
CA GLU A 138 33.19 -12.09 35.27
C GLU A 138 31.99 -11.13 35.40
N ASN A 139 31.90 -10.16 34.48
CA ASN A 139 30.85 -9.16 34.42
C ASN A 139 29.56 -9.73 33.82
N THR A 140 28.57 -10.01 34.66
CA THR A 140 27.22 -10.47 34.28
C THR A 140 26.51 -9.56 33.27
N ASN A 141 26.92 -8.29 33.14
CA ASN A 141 26.34 -7.37 32.16
C ASN A 141 26.80 -7.64 30.72
N ALA A 142 27.86 -8.41 30.50
CA ALA A 142 28.34 -8.71 29.15
C ALA A 142 27.32 -9.50 28.31
N GLN A 143 26.50 -10.35 28.96
CA GLN A 143 25.41 -11.06 28.31
C GLN A 143 24.34 -10.13 27.73
N MET A 144 24.18 -8.90 28.25
CA MET A 144 23.23 -7.92 27.73
C MET A 144 23.59 -7.43 26.33
N LEU A 145 24.84 -7.59 25.89
CA LEU A 145 25.26 -7.19 24.55
C LEU A 145 24.54 -7.95 23.43
N ILE A 146 24.09 -9.18 23.72
CA ILE A 146 23.33 -10.00 22.78
C ILE A 146 21.95 -9.40 22.52
N PRO A 147 21.04 -9.22 23.50
CA PRO A 147 19.74 -8.62 23.24
C PRO A 147 19.86 -7.21 22.63
N TYR A 148 20.88 -6.43 22.99
CA TYR A 148 21.16 -5.14 22.33
C TYR A 148 21.47 -5.28 20.84
N THR A 149 22.32 -6.24 20.46
CA THR A 149 22.63 -6.53 19.05
C THR A 149 21.36 -6.86 18.28
N PHE A 150 20.55 -7.79 18.79
CA PHE A 150 19.30 -8.20 18.17
C PHE A 150 18.32 -7.02 18.03
N LYS A 151 18.20 -6.19 19.09
CA LYS A 151 17.32 -5.02 19.11
C LYS A 151 17.74 -3.97 18.09
N ILE A 152 19.04 -3.67 17.98
CA ILE A 152 19.58 -2.71 17.00
C ILE A 152 19.25 -3.15 15.58
N GLU A 153 19.46 -4.42 15.25
CA GLU A 153 19.21 -4.93 13.89
C GLU A 153 17.71 -4.97 13.56
N ASN A 154 16.85 -5.27 14.53
CA ASN A 154 15.40 -5.15 14.36
C ASN A 154 14.97 -3.70 14.10
N LEU A 155 15.46 -2.75 14.90
CA LEU A 155 15.10 -1.34 14.74
C LEU A 155 15.57 -0.77 13.40
N LYS A 156 16.74 -1.21 12.89
CA LYS A 156 17.18 -0.85 11.53
C LYS A 156 16.22 -1.38 10.47
N ALA A 157 15.84 -2.65 10.55
CA ALA A 157 14.90 -3.24 9.61
C ALA A 157 13.52 -2.56 9.67
N ASP A 158 13.00 -2.31 10.87
CA ASP A 158 11.73 -1.59 11.06
C ASP A 158 11.78 -0.17 10.45
N LEU A 159 12.93 0.51 10.52
CA LEU A 159 13.13 1.82 9.89
C LEU A 159 13.13 1.71 8.37
N GLU A 160 13.87 0.77 7.79
CA GLU A 160 13.91 0.54 6.34
C GLU A 160 12.51 0.22 5.77
N GLU A 161 11.76 -0.65 6.45
CA GLU A 161 10.39 -1.01 6.08
C GLU A 161 9.44 0.19 6.18
N ALA A 162 9.56 1.01 7.23
CA ALA A 162 8.78 2.23 7.38
C ALA A 162 9.07 3.28 6.29
N VAL A 163 10.35 3.42 5.89
CA VAL A 163 10.76 4.29 4.78
C VAL A 163 10.13 3.84 3.47
N SER A 164 10.20 2.54 3.15
CA SER A 164 9.58 1.95 1.95
C SER A 164 8.06 2.20 1.89
N ALA A 165 7.37 2.01 3.02
CA ALA A 165 5.94 2.32 3.13
C ALA A 165 5.67 3.82 2.94
N TYR A 166 6.48 4.69 3.52
CA TYR A 166 6.36 6.14 3.39
C TYR A 166 6.53 6.60 1.93
N GLU A 167 7.56 6.12 1.23
CA GLU A 167 7.80 6.43 -0.18
C GLU A 167 6.63 5.99 -1.08
N THR A 168 6.07 4.81 -0.82
CA THR A 168 4.90 4.32 -1.56
C THR A 168 3.66 5.19 -1.28
N GLY A 169 3.51 5.68 -0.05
CA GLY A 169 2.44 6.61 0.31
C GLY A 169 2.60 7.99 -0.33
N GLU A 170 3.83 8.50 -0.46
CA GLU A 170 4.12 9.73 -1.21
C GLU A 170 3.74 9.61 -2.70
N ASN A 171 4.01 8.46 -3.31
CA ASN A 171 3.56 8.18 -4.68
C ASN A 171 2.03 8.23 -4.80
N ALA A 172 1.31 7.63 -3.84
CA ALA A 172 -0.16 7.71 -3.79
C ALA A 172 -0.66 9.16 -3.59
N ARG A 173 0.05 9.95 -2.78
CA ARG A 173 -0.26 11.36 -2.54
C ARG A 173 -0.11 12.19 -3.82
N ALA A 174 0.96 11.97 -4.57
CA ALA A 174 1.21 12.64 -5.84
C ALA A 174 0.08 12.36 -6.84
N GLU A 175 -0.33 11.10 -7.00
CA GLU A 175 -1.43 10.73 -7.92
C GLU A 175 -2.78 11.32 -7.49
N LEU A 176 -3.07 11.38 -6.19
CA LEU A 176 -4.27 12.06 -5.70
C LEU A 176 -4.24 13.57 -5.95
N ILE A 177 -3.08 14.22 -5.86
CA ILE A 177 -2.91 15.65 -6.21
C ILE A 177 -3.17 15.87 -7.69
N VAL A 178 -2.65 15.00 -8.56
CA VAL A 178 -2.90 15.06 -10.00
C VAL A 178 -4.39 14.89 -10.29
N LEU A 179 -5.02 13.85 -9.73
CA LEU A 179 -6.47 13.62 -9.89
C LEU A 179 -7.29 14.82 -9.39
N GLN A 180 -6.94 15.39 -8.24
CA GLN A 180 -7.61 16.57 -7.69
C GLN A 180 -7.49 17.79 -8.61
N ARG A 181 -6.36 17.94 -9.33
CA ARG A 181 -6.16 19.01 -10.32
C ARG A 181 -7.05 18.78 -11.53
N VAL A 182 -6.99 17.57 -12.12
CA VAL A 182 -7.84 17.18 -13.26
C VAL A 182 -9.31 17.42 -12.96
N LEU A 183 -9.80 17.03 -11.79
CA LEU A 183 -11.18 17.26 -11.36
C LEU A 183 -11.52 18.75 -11.18
N ARG A 184 -10.56 19.59 -10.82
CA ARG A 184 -10.78 21.03 -10.63
C ARG A 184 -10.94 21.78 -11.94
N ASP A 185 -10.26 21.29 -12.98
CA ASP A 185 -10.21 21.92 -14.30
C ASP A 185 -11.42 21.53 -15.17
N ILE A 186 -12.27 20.61 -14.70
CA ILE A 186 -13.50 20.20 -15.38
C ILE A 186 -14.53 21.32 -15.35
N GLN A 187 -14.81 21.89 -16.52
CA GLN A 187 -15.89 22.86 -16.70
C GLN A 187 -17.24 22.17 -16.97
N TYR A 188 -17.20 21.07 -17.73
CA TYR A 188 -18.37 20.30 -18.15
C TYR A 188 -18.22 18.83 -17.74
N TRP A 189 -19.21 18.29 -17.04
CA TRP A 189 -19.28 16.88 -16.64
C TRP A 189 -20.64 16.34 -17.02
N GLY A 190 -20.68 15.36 -17.93
CA GLY A 190 -21.92 14.70 -18.35
C GLY A 190 -22.85 15.51 -19.26
N THR A 191 -22.37 16.56 -19.89
CA THR A 191 -23.11 17.34 -20.91
C THR A 191 -22.37 17.34 -22.23
N GLU A 192 -23.09 17.52 -23.35
CA GLU A 192 -22.47 17.73 -24.66
C GLU A 192 -21.63 19.02 -24.60
N ALA A 193 -20.32 18.84 -24.42
CA ALA A 193 -19.38 19.92 -24.62
C ALA A 193 -19.46 20.29 -26.10
N GLY A 194 -19.93 21.50 -26.41
CA GLY A 194 -19.98 22.05 -27.76
C GLY A 194 -18.58 22.30 -28.34
N GLY A 195 -17.78 21.23 -28.52
CA GLY A 195 -16.45 21.24 -29.13
C GLY A 195 -15.26 21.15 -28.18
N GLU A 196 -15.44 21.05 -26.86
CA GLU A 196 -14.31 20.87 -25.91
C GLU A 196 -13.93 19.39 -25.70
N MET A 197 -12.66 19.16 -25.35
CA MET A 197 -12.06 17.85 -25.16
C MET A 197 -12.69 17.11 -23.97
N ASP A 198 -13.21 15.89 -24.22
CA ASP A 198 -13.77 15.03 -23.17
C ASP A 198 -12.67 14.58 -22.19
N VAL A 199 -12.72 15.10 -20.96
CA VAL A 199 -11.79 14.78 -19.87
C VAL A 199 -12.19 13.53 -19.07
N SER A 200 -13.28 12.84 -19.44
CA SER A 200 -13.80 11.70 -18.70
C SER A 200 -12.82 10.52 -18.65
N ASP A 201 -12.11 10.27 -19.75
CA ASP A 201 -11.05 9.27 -19.80
C ASP A 201 -9.86 9.65 -18.91
N ASP A 202 -9.47 10.92 -18.86
CA ASP A 202 -8.39 11.40 -18.00
C ASP A 202 -8.73 11.25 -16.52
N VAL A 203 -9.94 11.64 -16.13
CA VAL A 203 -10.46 11.42 -14.77
C VAL A 203 -10.42 9.94 -14.41
N PHE A 204 -10.87 9.07 -15.32
CA PHE A 204 -10.85 7.64 -15.10
C PHE A 204 -9.42 7.12 -14.98
N ASN A 205 -8.52 7.48 -15.90
CA ASN A 205 -7.13 7.07 -15.91
C ASN A 205 -6.40 7.45 -14.62
N HIS A 206 -6.51 8.71 -14.19
CA HIS A 206 -5.90 9.18 -12.96
C HIS A 206 -6.55 8.58 -11.71
N SER A 207 -7.85 8.30 -11.72
CA SER A 207 -8.51 7.62 -10.59
C SER A 207 -8.05 6.18 -10.42
N VAL A 208 -7.87 5.45 -11.53
CA VAL A 208 -7.36 4.08 -11.52
C VAL A 208 -5.91 4.08 -11.05
N GLN A 209 -5.09 5.01 -11.55
CA GLN A 209 -3.69 5.14 -11.15
C GLN A 209 -3.56 5.48 -9.65
N ALA A 210 -4.33 6.46 -9.15
CA ALA A 210 -4.37 6.78 -7.73
C ALA A 210 -4.79 5.56 -6.89
N HIS A 211 -5.79 4.81 -7.33
CA HIS A 211 -6.20 3.59 -6.64
C HIS A 211 -5.10 2.52 -6.61
N MET A 212 -4.36 2.31 -7.70
CA MET A 212 -3.24 1.37 -7.72
C MET A 212 -2.16 1.77 -6.71
N MET A 213 -1.80 3.06 -6.64
CA MET A 213 -0.80 3.53 -5.68
C MET A 213 -1.30 3.42 -4.24
N LEU A 214 -2.58 3.72 -3.98
CA LEU A 214 -3.22 3.52 -2.67
C LEU A 214 -3.25 2.06 -2.25
N CYS A 215 -3.56 1.13 -3.16
CA CYS A 215 -3.45 -0.30 -2.91
C CYS A 215 -2.00 -0.69 -2.57
N SER A 216 -1.03 -0.10 -3.26
CA SER A 216 0.37 -0.38 -2.99
C SER A 216 0.80 0.11 -1.62
N PHE A 217 0.46 1.34 -1.28
CA PHE A 217 0.72 1.89 0.04
C PHE A 217 0.10 1.01 1.13
N LYS A 218 -1.16 0.60 0.96
CA LYS A 218 -1.82 -0.32 1.90
C LYS A 218 -1.07 -1.64 2.07
N ASN A 219 -0.55 -2.21 1.00
CA ASN A 219 0.19 -3.48 1.05
C ASN A 219 1.56 -3.35 1.73
N GLU A 220 2.20 -2.18 1.64
CA GLU A 220 3.47 -1.86 2.30
C GLU A 220 3.29 -1.42 3.76
N LEU A 221 2.14 -0.85 4.11
CA LEU A 221 1.89 -0.28 5.44
C LEU A 221 1.92 -1.33 6.56
N GLY A 222 1.63 -2.60 6.25
CA GLY A 222 1.84 -3.73 7.15
C GLY A 222 1.31 -3.50 8.58
N GLU A 223 2.15 -3.77 9.57
CA GLU A 223 1.86 -3.55 11.01
C GLU A 223 1.98 -2.07 11.42
N PHE A 224 2.45 -1.18 10.54
CA PHE A 224 2.56 0.25 10.83
C PHE A 224 1.20 0.96 10.90
N SER A 225 0.12 0.32 10.41
CA SER A 225 -1.25 0.83 10.58
C SER A 225 -1.91 0.48 11.91
N GLU A 226 -1.25 -0.28 12.80
CA GLU A 226 -1.88 -0.72 14.05
C GLU A 226 -2.15 0.45 15.00
N GLY A 227 -3.44 0.81 15.14
CA GLY A 227 -3.92 1.85 16.03
C GLY A 227 -5.36 2.23 15.72
N ARG A 228 -6.20 2.42 16.74
CA ARG A 228 -7.63 2.74 16.54
C ARG A 228 -7.84 3.99 15.67
N ASP A 229 -6.99 5.01 15.82
CA ASP A 229 -7.10 6.26 15.07
C ASP A 229 -6.65 6.11 13.61
N LEU A 230 -5.68 5.22 13.33
CA LEU A 230 -5.18 4.97 11.97
C LEU A 230 -6.10 4.05 11.16
N ASN A 231 -6.86 3.17 11.82
CA ASN A 231 -7.81 2.26 11.14
C ASN A 231 -8.88 3.02 10.35
N LEU A 232 -9.42 4.11 10.91
CA LEU A 232 -10.43 4.95 10.21
C LEU A 232 -9.85 5.58 8.95
N HIS A 233 -8.58 6.00 8.98
CA HIS A 233 -7.90 6.54 7.82
C HIS A 233 -7.60 5.45 6.78
N LEU A 234 -7.29 4.23 7.22
CA LEU A 234 -7.05 3.09 6.33
C LEU A 234 -8.31 2.62 5.60
N GLU A 235 -9.49 2.72 6.25
CA GLU A 235 -10.78 2.44 5.61
C GLU A 235 -11.03 3.40 4.44
N ALA A 236 -10.77 4.70 4.63
CA ALA A 236 -10.93 5.71 3.58
C ALA A 236 -10.00 5.47 2.37
N ILE A 237 -8.83 4.86 2.57
CA ILE A 237 -7.92 4.43 1.50
C ILE A 237 -8.46 3.17 0.81
N THR A 238 -8.90 2.19 1.60
CA THR A 238 -9.40 0.90 1.09
C THR A 238 -10.63 1.09 0.20
N ASP A 239 -11.54 1.97 0.61
CA ASP A 239 -12.80 2.22 -0.08
C ASP A 239 -12.71 3.23 -1.22
N PHE A 240 -11.49 3.72 -1.52
CA PHE A 240 -11.31 4.86 -2.42
C PHE A 240 -12.01 4.65 -3.77
N LYS A 241 -11.71 3.56 -4.47
CA LYS A 241 -12.28 3.27 -5.81
C LYS A 241 -13.81 3.25 -5.79
N ASN A 242 -14.40 2.50 -4.86
CA ASN A 242 -15.84 2.32 -4.80
C ASN A 242 -16.55 3.64 -4.51
N SER A 243 -16.07 4.36 -3.51
CA SER A 243 -16.65 5.63 -3.10
C SER A 243 -16.41 6.74 -4.13
N PHE A 244 -15.24 6.78 -4.75
CA PHE A 244 -14.95 7.72 -5.84
C PHE A 244 -15.91 7.50 -7.01
N PHE A 245 -16.02 6.27 -7.54
CA PHE A 245 -16.93 5.98 -8.65
C PHE A 245 -18.40 6.20 -8.28
N ASN A 246 -18.82 5.89 -7.05
CA ASN A 246 -20.17 6.19 -6.60
C ASN A 246 -20.49 7.69 -6.63
N ASN A 247 -19.54 8.53 -6.23
CA ASN A 247 -19.67 9.99 -6.23
C ASN A 247 -19.53 10.56 -7.65
N LEU A 248 -18.65 10.00 -8.47
CA LEU A 248 -18.45 10.36 -9.87
C LEU A 248 -19.74 10.20 -10.70
N ILE A 249 -20.41 9.05 -10.53
CA ILE A 249 -21.69 8.79 -11.19
C ILE A 249 -22.82 9.64 -10.60
N ALA A 250 -22.80 9.91 -9.29
CA ALA A 250 -23.77 10.83 -8.69
C ALA A 250 -23.60 12.24 -9.27
N ASP A 251 -22.36 12.72 -9.43
CA ASP A 251 -22.09 14.02 -10.02
C ASP A 251 -22.56 14.12 -11.48
N TRP A 252 -22.50 13.02 -12.22
CA TRP A 252 -23.02 12.94 -13.58
C TRP A 252 -24.54 12.99 -13.63
N LEU A 253 -25.20 12.10 -12.88
CA LEU A 253 -26.66 11.94 -12.96
C LEU A 253 -27.44 13.06 -12.26
N GLU A 254 -26.82 13.74 -11.29
CA GLU A 254 -27.43 14.82 -10.51
C GLU A 254 -26.89 16.20 -10.92
N GLU A 255 -26.13 16.29 -12.02
CA GLU A 255 -25.56 17.52 -12.59
C GLU A 255 -24.75 18.36 -11.60
N LYS A 256 -24.07 17.71 -10.65
CA LYS A 256 -23.36 18.39 -9.55
C LYS A 256 -21.98 18.93 -9.93
N LYS A 257 -21.61 18.97 -11.22
CA LYS A 257 -20.33 19.51 -11.72
C LYS A 257 -19.13 19.00 -10.91
N ILE A 258 -18.99 17.68 -10.79
CA ILE A 258 -17.88 16.93 -10.16
C ILE A 258 -17.60 17.18 -8.65
N LYS A 259 -18.51 17.86 -7.94
CA LYS A 259 -18.28 18.28 -6.55
C LYS A 259 -18.13 17.12 -5.56
N LEU A 260 -18.92 16.05 -5.69
CA LEU A 260 -18.87 14.92 -4.76
C LEU A 260 -17.59 14.11 -4.94
N ALA A 261 -17.19 13.86 -6.18
CA ALA A 261 -15.94 13.17 -6.50
C ALA A 261 -14.73 13.96 -5.99
N LEU A 262 -14.71 15.28 -6.22
CA LEU A 262 -13.64 16.16 -5.72
C LEU A 262 -13.60 16.21 -4.18
N PHE A 263 -14.75 16.30 -3.52
CA PHE A 263 -14.83 16.22 -2.06
C PHE A 263 -14.24 14.90 -1.54
N TYR A 264 -14.58 13.79 -2.19
CA TYR A 264 -14.10 12.48 -1.77
C TYR A 264 -12.60 12.31 -1.99
N VAL A 265 -12.04 12.81 -3.10
CA VAL A 265 -10.57 12.84 -3.31
C VAL A 265 -9.88 13.62 -2.20
N ARG A 266 -10.40 14.80 -1.81
CA ARG A 266 -9.86 15.58 -0.68
C ARG A 266 -9.93 14.82 0.64
N LYS A 267 -11.04 14.11 0.89
CA LYS A 267 -11.18 13.28 2.08
C LYS A 267 -10.11 12.19 2.12
N THR A 268 -9.88 11.48 1.02
CA THR A 268 -8.84 10.45 0.94
C THR A 268 -7.43 11.03 1.07
N GLN A 269 -7.16 12.21 0.49
CA GLN A 269 -5.89 12.93 0.69
C GLN A 269 -5.64 13.24 2.17
N ASN A 270 -6.64 13.75 2.88
CA ASN A 270 -6.50 14.03 4.31
C ASN A 270 -6.23 12.76 5.13
N SER A 271 -6.90 11.65 4.81
CA SER A 271 -6.64 10.37 5.47
C SER A 271 -5.24 9.83 5.17
N LEU A 272 -4.77 9.96 3.93
CA LEU A 272 -3.43 9.57 3.54
C LEU A 272 -2.38 10.42 4.27
N GLU A 273 -2.57 11.74 4.36
CA GLU A 273 -1.64 12.62 5.08
C GLU A 273 -1.57 12.28 6.57
N ALA A 274 -2.69 11.93 7.20
CA ALA A 274 -2.71 11.45 8.59
C ALA A 274 -1.89 10.16 8.77
N LEU A 275 -2.01 9.20 7.85
CA LEU A 275 -1.22 7.96 7.88
C LEU A 275 0.27 8.23 7.64
N LEU A 276 0.61 9.10 6.69
CA LEU A 276 1.99 9.52 6.41
C LEU A 276 2.62 10.23 7.62
N GLN A 277 1.86 11.08 8.31
CA GLN A 277 2.32 11.74 9.53
C GLN A 277 2.51 10.74 10.68
N GLY A 278 1.63 9.73 10.78
CA GLY A 278 1.81 8.61 11.71
C GLY A 278 3.10 7.84 11.45
N LEU A 279 3.37 7.51 10.17
CA LEU A 279 4.62 6.87 9.75
C LEU A 279 5.86 7.70 10.10
N LYS A 280 5.87 9.00 9.78
CA LYS A 280 6.97 9.90 10.17
C LYS A 280 7.24 9.89 11.66
N THR A 281 6.18 9.96 12.47
CA THR A 281 6.29 9.95 13.93
C THR A 281 6.88 8.63 14.42
N LYS A 282 6.46 7.50 13.82
CA LYS A 282 7.00 6.18 14.14
C LYS A 282 8.47 6.04 13.72
N MET A 283 8.86 6.55 12.55
CA MET A 283 10.26 6.59 12.10
C MET A 283 11.15 7.36 13.08
N ILE A 284 10.74 8.57 13.47
CA ILE A 284 11.47 9.39 14.47
C ILE A 284 11.64 8.63 15.79
N ARG A 285 10.60 7.91 16.24
CA ARG A 285 10.66 7.09 17.45
C ARG A 285 11.65 5.93 17.30
N ILE A 286 11.62 5.22 16.18
CA ILE A 286 12.55 4.12 15.88
C ILE A 286 13.99 4.63 15.84
N GLU A 287 14.25 5.77 15.19
CA GLU A 287 15.58 6.40 15.14
C GLU A 287 16.08 6.79 16.54
N SER A 288 15.22 7.40 17.36
CA SER A 288 15.55 7.75 18.73
C SER A 288 15.87 6.49 19.56
N GLU A 289 15.04 5.45 19.44
CA GLU A 289 15.26 4.20 20.17
C GLU A 289 16.53 3.48 19.70
N LEU A 290 16.83 3.51 18.40
CA LEU A 290 18.05 2.96 17.82
C LEU A 290 19.29 3.69 18.36
N SER A 291 19.24 5.03 18.46
CA SER A 291 20.32 5.85 19.01
C SER A 291 20.58 5.50 20.49
N ILE A 292 19.52 5.47 21.31
CA ILE A 292 19.61 5.11 22.74
C ILE A 292 20.17 3.70 22.90
N THR A 293 19.64 2.73 22.16
CA THR A 293 20.04 1.32 22.22
C THR A 293 21.53 1.16 21.84
N LYS A 294 22.03 1.91 20.85
CA LYS A 294 23.46 1.93 20.49
C LYS A 294 24.33 2.55 21.60
N MET A 295 23.87 3.64 22.23
CA MET A 295 24.59 4.27 23.35
C MET A 295 24.72 3.31 24.54
N GLU A 296 23.64 2.62 24.90
CA GLU A 296 23.63 1.63 25.98
C GLU A 296 24.56 0.44 25.67
N GLN A 297 24.52 -0.09 24.45
CA GLN A 297 25.44 -1.14 24.02
C GLN A 297 26.91 -0.70 24.13
N ASN A 298 27.22 0.51 23.64
CA ASN A 298 28.58 1.06 23.69
C ASN A 298 29.06 1.32 25.12
N ALA A 299 28.17 1.75 26.02
CA ALA A 299 28.50 1.94 27.43
C ALA A 299 28.87 0.62 28.12
N ILE A 300 28.19 -0.48 27.78
CA ILE A 300 28.51 -1.82 28.28
C ILE A 300 29.84 -2.30 27.69
N LEU A 301 30.07 -2.12 26.38
CA LEU A 301 31.35 -2.45 25.74
C LEU A 301 32.51 -1.68 26.36
N GLY A 302 32.34 -0.38 26.63
CA GLY A 302 33.36 0.45 27.27
C GLY A 302 33.74 -0.04 28.67
N LYS A 303 32.77 -0.51 29.46
CA LYS A 303 33.03 -1.10 30.78
C LYS A 303 33.77 -2.42 30.69
N ILE A 304 33.45 -3.27 29.71
CA ILE A 304 34.09 -4.59 29.53
C ILE A 304 35.52 -4.47 28.98
N CYS A 305 35.86 -3.38 28.26
CA CYS A 305 37.22 -3.17 27.75
C CYS A 305 38.16 -2.45 28.74
N GLN A 306 37.64 -1.95 29.86
CA GLN A 306 38.43 -1.28 30.92
C GLN A 306 38.81 -2.22 32.07
N ASP A 307 38.14 -3.37 32.18
CA ASP A 307 38.44 -4.50 33.06
C ASP A 307 39.35 -5.51 32.34
#